data_AF-A0A0C3DFL5-F1
#
_entry.id   AF-A0A0C3DFL5-F1
#
_cell.length_a   1.000
_cell.length_b   1.000
_cell.length_c   1.000
_cell.angle_alpha   90.00
_cell.angle_beta   90.00
_cell.angle_gamma   90.00
#
_symmetry.space_group_name_H-M   'P 1'
#
loop_
_entity.id
_entity.type
_entity.pdbx_description
1 polymer ?
#
loop_
_entity_poly.entity_id
_entity_poly.type
_entity_poly.pdbx_seq_one_letter_code
_entity_poly.pdbx_strand_id
1 'polypeptide(L)'
;MKELQFVKDGIVHIIKLISILFISDNLHSQGTTVWKGVKMNKRQKNWGKENVVVKDSWINPLQKYAEGKILSILNEYRIEGILRLIHEQQIRTSHPISPGNKVNNSTHFLQALLAHHERGSYYLQVLSRIITEPVGDLITEFSCLGELLVAFLDYVVAHKEAVKIAHVLHHDMSLLNFILACKQGQTRSDH
;
A
#
# COMPACT_ATOMS: atom_id res chain seq x y z
N MET A 1 -3.86 -20.31 3.79
CA MET A 1 -3.96 -19.27 2.73
C MET A 1 -4.90 -18.18 3.23
N LYS A 2 -4.47 -16.92 3.27
CA LYS A 2 -5.23 -15.84 3.92
C LYS A 2 -6.02 -15.05 2.87
N GLU A 3 -7.29 -14.81 3.15
CA GLU A 3 -8.17 -13.98 2.33
C GLU A 3 -8.41 -12.64 3.02
N LEU A 4 -8.41 -11.57 2.23
CA LEU A 4 -8.76 -10.23 2.67
C LEU A 4 -10.01 -9.77 1.94
N GLN A 5 -10.87 -9.02 2.63
CA GLN A 5 -12.05 -8.43 2.03
C GLN A 5 -11.97 -6.92 2.18
N PHE A 6 -12.37 -6.20 1.12
CA PHE A 6 -12.53 -4.76 1.17
C PHE A 6 -13.74 -4.34 0.34
N VAL A 7 -14.28 -3.16 0.65
CA VAL A 7 -15.43 -2.61 -0.06
C VAL A 7 -14.97 -1.40 -0.86
N LYS A 8 -15.24 -1.41 -2.17
CA LYS A 8 -15.00 -0.28 -3.06
C LYS A 8 -16.25 -0.06 -3.90
N ASP A 9 -16.74 1.17 -3.95
CA ASP A 9 -17.94 1.55 -4.71
C ASP A 9 -19.17 0.67 -4.37
N GLY A 10 -19.31 0.27 -3.11
CA GLY A 10 -20.38 -0.62 -2.63
C GLY A 10 -20.23 -2.09 -3.02
N ILE A 11 -19.13 -2.48 -3.68
CA ILE A 11 -18.84 -3.84 -4.10
C ILE A 11 -17.81 -4.47 -3.15
N VAL A 12 -18.11 -5.67 -2.67
CA VAL A 12 -17.18 -6.47 -1.87
C VAL A 12 -16.19 -7.18 -2.80
N HIS A 13 -14.91 -6.86 -2.65
CA HIS A 13 -13.81 -7.53 -3.31
C HIS A 13 -13.12 -8.49 -2.35
N ILE A 14 -12.65 -9.62 -2.88
CA ILE A 14 -11.81 -10.57 -2.13
C ILE A 14 -10.42 -10.54 -2.72
N ILE A 15 -9.39 -10.45 -1.88
CA ILE A 15 -8.00 -10.65 -2.27
C ILE A 15 -7.50 -11.92 -1.63
N LYS A 16 -7.04 -12.85 -2.46
CA LYS A 16 -6.32 -14.04 -2.01
C LYS A 16 -4.84 -13.71 -1.95
N LEU A 17 -4.24 -13.71 -0.76
CA LEU A 17 -2.81 -13.49 -0.60
C LEU A 17 -2.04 -14.73 -1.08
N ILE A 18 -1.08 -14.51 -1.98
CA ILE A 18 -0.28 -15.57 -2.61
C ILE A 18 1.03 -15.75 -1.87
N SER A 19 1.83 -14.68 -1.80
CA SER A 19 3.19 -14.69 -1.26
C SER A 19 3.52 -13.36 -0.60
N ILE A 20 4.48 -13.39 0.31
CA ILE A 20 5.09 -12.20 0.89
C ILE A 20 6.12 -11.68 -0.11
N LEU A 21 6.08 -10.38 -0.40
CA LEU A 21 7.09 -9.70 -1.22
C LEU A 21 8.16 -9.04 -0.36
N PHE A 22 7.78 -8.50 0.80
CA PHE A 22 8.69 -7.77 1.68
C PHE A 22 8.17 -7.73 3.12
N ILE A 23 9.08 -7.80 4.09
CA ILE A 23 8.81 -7.51 5.51
C ILE A 23 9.90 -6.55 6.00
N SER A 24 9.49 -5.50 6.69
CA SER A 24 10.35 -4.70 7.56
C SER A 24 9.81 -4.79 8.98
N ASP A 25 10.60 -5.40 9.85
CA ASP A 25 10.30 -5.65 11.27
C ASP A 25 11.09 -4.75 12.21
N ASN A 26 11.79 -3.74 11.68
CA ASN A 26 12.60 -2.83 12.48
C ASN A 26 11.76 -2.18 13.59
N LEU A 27 12.18 -2.37 14.84
CA LEU A 27 11.54 -1.87 16.07
C LEU A 27 11.38 -0.33 16.11
N HIS A 28 12.13 0.40 15.29
CA HIS A 28 12.06 1.86 15.16
C HIS A 28 11.33 2.31 13.89
N SER A 29 10.90 1.37 13.05
CA SER A 29 10.18 1.62 11.80
C SER A 29 8.67 1.44 11.99
N GLN A 30 7.92 1.79 10.94
CA GLN A 30 6.46 1.60 10.87
C GLN A 30 6.02 0.14 10.71
N GLY A 31 6.90 -0.87 10.84
CA GLY A 31 6.55 -2.29 10.74
C GLY A 31 5.72 -2.61 9.50
N THR A 32 6.38 -2.86 8.37
CA THR A 32 5.71 -3.00 7.07
C THR A 32 5.70 -4.45 6.60
N THR A 33 4.56 -4.91 6.09
CA THR A 33 4.46 -6.19 5.37
C THR A 33 3.80 -5.97 4.02
N VAL A 34 4.45 -6.42 2.96
CA VAL A 34 3.97 -6.32 1.58
C VAL A 34 3.70 -7.72 1.03
N TRP A 35 2.53 -7.90 0.43
CA TRP A 35 2.07 -9.16 -0.12
C TRP A 35 1.73 -9.01 -1.59
N LYS A 36 1.97 -10.08 -2.36
CA LYS A 36 1.34 -10.31 -3.65
C LYS A 36 -0.01 -10.95 -3.42
N GLY A 37 -1.05 -10.41 -4.05
CA GLY A 37 -2.40 -10.95 -3.99
C GLY A 37 -3.05 -11.05 -5.37
N VAL A 38 -4.13 -11.83 -5.45
CA VAL A 38 -5.05 -11.83 -6.59
C VAL A 38 -6.38 -11.26 -6.14
N LYS A 39 -6.81 -10.17 -6.75
CA LYS A 39 -8.14 -9.61 -6.56
C LYS A 39 -9.16 -10.45 -7.33
N MET A 40 -10.25 -10.80 -6.67
CA MET A 40 -11.37 -11.56 -7.22
C MET A 40 -12.65 -10.73 -7.08
N ASN A 41 -13.45 -10.68 -8.16
CA ASN A 41 -14.76 -10.05 -8.16
C ASN A 41 -15.85 -11.11 -8.04
N LYS A 42 -16.68 -11.04 -6.98
CA LYS A 42 -17.79 -11.99 -6.78
C LYS A 42 -18.86 -11.92 -7.87
N ARG A 43 -18.99 -10.80 -8.59
CA ARG A 43 -20.06 -10.60 -9.59
C ARG A 43 -19.75 -11.17 -10.97
N GLN A 44 -18.48 -11.33 -11.34
CA GLN A 44 -18.11 -11.89 -12.65
C GLN A 44 -17.73 -13.37 -12.48
N LYS A 45 -18.54 -14.27 -13.06
CA LYS A 45 -18.20 -15.70 -13.21
C LYS A 45 -16.91 -15.93 -14.02
N ASN A 46 -16.44 -14.91 -14.75
CA ASN A 46 -15.13 -14.89 -15.37
C ASN A 46 -14.10 -14.34 -14.38
N TRP A 47 -13.15 -15.20 -14.02
CA TRP A 47 -12.09 -14.96 -13.07
C TRP A 47 -11.07 -13.98 -13.65
N GLY A 48 -11.38 -12.68 -13.63
CA GLY A 48 -10.38 -11.64 -13.86
C GLY A 48 -9.36 -11.68 -12.72
N LYS A 49 -8.28 -12.44 -12.90
CA LYS A 49 -7.18 -12.52 -11.93
C LYS A 49 -6.32 -11.27 -12.07
N GLU A 50 -6.73 -10.19 -11.42
CA GLU A 50 -5.90 -8.99 -11.33
C GLU A 50 -4.91 -9.15 -10.19
N ASN A 51 -3.62 -9.17 -10.53
CA ASN A 51 -2.55 -9.17 -9.55
C ASN A 51 -2.50 -7.80 -8.85
N VAL A 52 -2.44 -7.82 -7.53
CA VAL A 52 -2.39 -6.62 -6.70
C VAL A 52 -1.29 -6.75 -5.65
N VAL A 53 -0.78 -5.61 -5.21
CA VAL A 53 0.07 -5.51 -4.03
C VAL A 53 -0.78 -5.11 -2.85
N VAL A 54 -0.62 -5.79 -1.71
CA VAL A 54 -1.23 -5.41 -0.44
C VAL A 54 -0.13 -5.04 0.54
N LYS A 55 -0.10 -3.79 0.96
CA LYS A 55 0.86 -3.26 1.94
C LYS A 55 0.15 -2.94 3.24
N ASP A 56 0.56 -3.61 4.31
CA ASP A 56 0.14 -3.34 5.68
C ASP A 56 1.29 -2.62 6.40
N SER A 57 1.01 -1.49 7.05
CA SER A 57 2.02 -0.69 7.79
C SER A 57 1.39 0.06 8.96
N TRP A 58 2.15 0.24 10.05
CA TRP A 58 1.75 1.04 11.19
C TRP A 58 2.04 2.52 10.95
N ILE A 59 1.00 3.32 10.80
CA ILE A 59 1.12 4.75 10.50
C ILE A 59 0.80 5.62 11.71
N ASN A 60 1.35 6.83 11.74
CA ASN A 60 0.87 7.86 12.64
C ASN A 60 -0.46 8.42 12.10
N PRO A 61 -1.61 8.24 12.77
CA PRO A 61 -2.90 8.71 12.28
C PRO A 61 -3.00 10.24 12.22
N LEU A 62 -2.13 10.98 12.93
CA LEU A 62 -2.07 12.45 12.87
C LEU A 62 -1.32 12.95 11.63
N GLN A 63 -0.63 12.07 10.89
CA GLN A 63 0.06 12.44 9.67
C GLN A 63 -0.95 12.82 8.58
N LYS A 64 -0.95 14.11 8.20
CA LYS A 64 -1.92 14.68 7.24
C LYS A 64 -1.86 14.04 5.85
N TYR A 65 -0.68 13.56 5.46
CA TYR A 65 -0.39 12.96 4.16
C TYR A 65 0.29 11.60 4.37
N ALA A 66 -0.52 10.58 4.63
CA ALA A 66 -0.07 9.19 4.55
C ALA A 66 0.08 8.77 3.07
N GLU A 67 0.85 7.71 2.83
CA GLU A 67 1.18 7.19 1.49
C GLU A 67 -0.06 6.99 0.60
N GLY A 68 -1.13 6.37 1.11
CA GLY A 68 -2.35 6.16 0.34
C GLY A 68 -3.00 7.47 -0.14
N LYS A 69 -3.03 8.50 0.71
CA LYS A 69 -3.53 9.82 0.32
C LYS A 69 -2.65 10.51 -0.73
N ILE A 70 -1.33 10.37 -0.62
CA ILE A 70 -0.40 10.89 -1.62
C ILE A 70 -0.64 10.21 -2.96
N LEU A 71 -0.72 8.88 -2.99
CA LEU A 71 -1.03 8.11 -4.20
C LEU A 71 -2.38 8.50 -4.79
N SER A 72 -3.41 8.69 -3.96
CA SER A 72 -4.73 9.15 -4.40
C SER A 72 -4.65 10.47 -5.17
N ILE A 73 -3.91 11.45 -4.64
CA ILE A 73 -3.73 12.76 -5.29
C ILE A 73 -2.98 12.57 -6.62
N LEU A 74 -1.86 11.84 -6.63
CA LEU A 74 -1.07 11.62 -7.84
C LEU A 74 -1.86 10.89 -8.94
N ASN A 75 -2.70 9.92 -8.56
CA ASN A 75 -3.56 9.21 -9.51
C ASN A 75 -4.70 10.08 -10.06
N GLU A 76 -5.24 11.01 -9.28
CA GLU A 76 -6.25 11.97 -9.73
C GLU A 76 -5.71 12.89 -10.83
N TYR A 77 -4.47 13.36 -10.68
CA TYR A 77 -3.75 14.11 -11.70
C TYR A 77 -3.18 13.26 -12.84
N ARG A 78 -3.37 11.93 -12.79
CA ARG A 78 -2.92 10.97 -13.80
C ARG A 78 -1.42 11.04 -14.08
N ILE A 79 -0.61 11.25 -13.05
CA ILE A 79 0.86 11.22 -13.19
C ILE A 79 1.29 9.80 -13.61
N GLU A 80 2.01 9.71 -14.73
CA GLU A 80 2.53 8.44 -15.22
C GLU A 80 3.71 7.95 -14.37
N GLY A 81 3.98 6.64 -14.38
CA GLY A 81 5.08 6.05 -13.61
C GLY A 81 4.83 5.95 -12.09
N ILE A 82 3.64 6.30 -11.61
CA ILE A 82 3.21 6.15 -10.21
C ILE A 82 2.30 4.93 -10.05
N LEU A 83 2.42 4.25 -8.91
CA LEU A 83 1.50 3.17 -8.53
C LEU A 83 0.04 3.65 -8.55
N ARG A 84 -0.85 2.81 -9.09
CA ARG A 84 -2.29 3.03 -9.02
C ARG A 84 -2.82 2.51 -7.69
N LEU A 85 -3.37 3.40 -6.89
CA LEU A 85 -4.12 3.10 -5.69
C LEU A 85 -5.47 2.48 -6.06
N ILE A 86 -5.68 1.24 -5.62
CA ILE A 86 -6.97 0.57 -5.73
C ILE A 86 -7.82 0.91 -4.51
N HIS A 87 -7.26 0.80 -3.31
CA HIS A 87 -7.98 1.00 -2.06
C HIS A 87 -7.02 1.32 -0.91
N GLU A 88 -7.50 2.12 0.04
CA GLU A 88 -6.83 2.40 1.31
C GLU A 88 -7.83 2.18 2.45
N GLN A 89 -7.38 1.54 3.53
CA GLN A 89 -8.20 1.28 4.70
C GLN A 89 -7.36 1.26 5.97
N GLN A 90 -7.85 1.94 7.02
CA GLN A 90 -7.36 1.69 8.37
C GLN A 90 -8.00 0.42 8.93
N ILE A 91 -7.18 -0.55 9.29
CA ILE A 91 -7.63 -1.84 9.80
C ILE A 91 -8.10 -1.64 11.24
N ARG A 92 -9.41 -1.82 11.45
CA ARG A 92 -10.02 -1.90 12.77
C ARG A 92 -10.13 -3.37 13.13
N THR A 93 -9.20 -3.88 13.93
CA THR A 93 -9.37 -5.21 14.51
C THR A 93 -10.31 -5.13 15.69
N SER A 94 -11.39 -5.89 15.65
CA SER A 94 -12.03 -6.38 16.87
C SER A 94 -11.10 -7.47 17.40
N HIS A 95 -10.61 -7.35 18.63
CA HIS A 95 -9.96 -8.49 19.28
C HIS A 95 -10.98 -9.63 19.40
N PRO A 96 -10.63 -10.91 19.20
CA PRO A 96 -11.53 -12.02 19.50
C PRO A 96 -11.68 -12.11 21.01
N ILE A 97 -12.64 -11.38 21.57
CA ILE A 97 -13.00 -11.47 22.98
C ILE A 97 -14.21 -12.41 23.06
N SER A 98 -14.10 -13.37 23.98
CA SER A 98 -15.14 -14.29 24.41
C SER A 98 -16.53 -13.64 24.46
N PRO A 99 -17.60 -14.39 24.18
CA PRO A 99 -18.96 -13.87 24.11
C PRO A 99 -19.38 -13.38 25.50
N GLY A 100 -19.26 -12.08 25.76
CA GLY A 100 -19.65 -11.52 27.06
C GLY A 100 -19.40 -10.03 27.22
N ASN A 101 -18.29 -9.49 26.71
CA ASN A 101 -17.98 -8.06 26.84
C ASN A 101 -17.46 -7.47 25.51
N LYS A 102 -18.30 -6.64 24.87
CA LYS A 102 -17.93 -5.85 23.68
C LYS A 102 -17.07 -4.64 24.11
N VAL A 103 -15.87 -4.87 24.65
CA VAL A 103 -14.90 -3.78 24.77
C VAL A 103 -14.28 -3.59 23.39
N ASN A 104 -14.51 -2.42 22.78
CA ASN A 104 -13.95 -2.07 21.48
C ASN A 104 -12.44 -1.85 21.64
N ASN A 105 -11.63 -2.91 21.55
CA ASN A 105 -10.17 -2.81 21.67
C ASN A 105 -9.48 -2.37 20.38
N SER A 106 -10.16 -1.64 19.49
CA SER A 106 -9.50 -1.10 18.31
C SER A 106 -8.39 -0.14 18.74
N THR A 107 -7.35 -0.03 17.93
CA THR A 107 -6.24 0.91 18.17
C THR A 107 -6.74 2.36 18.29
N HIS A 108 -7.85 2.67 17.59
CA HIS A 108 -8.58 3.94 17.71
C HIS A 108 -9.18 4.17 19.10
N PHE A 109 -9.76 3.15 19.72
CA PHE A 109 -10.30 3.26 21.08
C PHE A 109 -9.19 3.43 22.11
N LEU A 110 -8.11 2.64 22.00
CA LEU A 110 -6.95 2.78 22.87
C LEU A 110 -6.31 4.17 22.71
N GLN A 111 -6.26 4.72 21.50
CA GLN A 111 -5.81 6.08 21.25
C GLN A 111 -6.68 7.14 21.91
N ALA A 112 -8.00 7.04 21.77
CA ALA A 112 -8.93 7.96 22.44
C ALA A 112 -8.81 7.88 23.96
N LEU A 113 -8.71 6.67 24.52
CA LEU A 113 -8.55 6.44 25.97
C LEU A 113 -7.24 7.04 26.49
N LEU A 114 -6.13 6.78 25.79
CA LEU A 114 -4.80 7.22 26.20
C LEU A 114 -4.55 8.71 25.93
N ALA A 115 -5.28 9.34 25.02
CA ALA A 115 -5.20 10.79 24.81
C ALA A 115 -5.63 11.60 26.05
N HIS A 116 -6.40 10.99 26.95
CA HIS A 116 -6.79 11.56 28.24
C HIS A 116 -5.76 11.33 29.36
N HIS A 117 -4.81 10.41 29.18
CA HIS A 117 -3.70 10.18 30.10
C HIS A 117 -2.43 10.90 29.62
N GLU A 118 -1.55 11.26 30.56
CA GLU A 118 -0.43 12.20 30.37
C GLU A 118 0.37 12.01 29.06
N ARG A 119 0.59 13.14 28.39
CA ARG A 119 0.94 13.29 26.97
C ARG A 119 2.42 13.02 26.62
N GLY A 120 3.11 12.17 27.39
CA GLY A 120 4.58 12.27 27.52
C GLY A 120 5.46 11.30 26.73
N SER A 121 5.06 10.06 26.44
CA SER A 121 6.07 9.04 26.08
C SER A 121 5.69 7.99 25.03
N TYR A 122 4.47 7.98 24.51
CA TYR A 122 4.05 6.94 23.56
C TYR A 122 3.40 7.52 22.30
N TYR A 123 3.90 7.11 21.13
CA TYR A 123 3.29 7.39 19.84
C TYR A 123 2.40 6.21 19.43
N LEU A 124 1.09 6.38 19.53
CA LEU A 124 0.14 5.35 19.14
C LEU A 124 -0.03 5.35 17.61
N GLN A 125 0.46 4.29 17.00
CA GLN A 125 0.30 4.04 15.57
C GLN A 125 -0.96 3.22 15.31
N VAL A 126 -1.54 3.36 14.12
CA VAL A 126 -2.68 2.56 13.66
C VAL A 126 -2.26 1.73 12.45
N LEU A 127 -2.82 0.53 12.32
CA LEU A 127 -2.54 -0.32 11.16
C LEU A 127 -3.29 0.21 9.93
N SER A 128 -2.55 0.61 8.91
CA SER A 128 -3.07 0.99 7.60
C SER A 128 -2.80 -0.10 6.59
N ARG A 129 -3.77 -0.33 5.71
CA ARG A 129 -3.68 -1.19 4.54
C ARG A 129 -3.86 -0.37 3.28
N ILE A 130 -2.94 -0.53 2.35
CA ILE A 130 -3.02 0.02 1.00
C ILE A 130 -2.97 -1.12 -0.01
N ILE A 131 -3.80 -1.02 -1.03
CA ILE A 131 -3.89 -1.99 -2.13
C ILE A 131 -3.56 -1.23 -3.41
N THR A 132 -2.53 -1.67 -4.13
CA THR A 132 -2.01 -0.99 -5.31
C THR A 132 -1.77 -1.95 -6.47
N GLU A 133 -1.54 -1.39 -7.65
CA GLU A 133 -1.05 -2.07 -8.84
C GLU A 133 -0.16 -1.11 -9.66
N PRO A 134 0.69 -1.59 -10.57
CA PRO A 134 0.98 -2.99 -10.88
C PRO A 134 1.76 -3.71 -9.78
N VAL A 135 1.80 -5.04 -9.85
CA VAL A 135 2.83 -5.83 -9.16
C VAL A 135 4.10 -5.78 -10.01
N GLY A 136 5.20 -5.34 -9.41
CA GLY A 136 6.51 -5.28 -10.06
C GLY A 136 7.59 -5.92 -9.21
N ASP A 137 8.78 -6.00 -9.79
CA ASP A 137 9.99 -6.49 -9.13
C ASP A 137 10.76 -5.33 -8.51
N LEU A 138 11.67 -5.63 -7.58
CA LEU A 138 12.56 -4.61 -7.01
C LEU A 138 13.48 -4.06 -8.11
N ILE A 139 13.90 -2.81 -7.95
CA ILE A 139 14.84 -2.19 -8.89
C ILE A 139 16.17 -2.94 -9.00
N THR A 140 16.54 -3.78 -8.03
CA THR A 140 17.74 -4.63 -8.08
C THR A 140 17.62 -5.78 -9.08
N GLU A 141 16.41 -6.12 -9.50
CA GLU A 141 16.11 -7.23 -10.43
C GLU A 141 16.08 -6.75 -11.89
N PHE A 142 16.90 -5.76 -12.24
CA PHE A 142 17.03 -5.31 -13.63
C PHE A 142 17.82 -6.35 -14.43
N SER A 143 17.36 -6.62 -15.65
CA SER A 143 17.99 -7.54 -16.60
C SER A 143 19.24 -6.94 -17.25
N CYS A 144 19.26 -5.62 -17.43
CA CYS A 144 20.38 -4.91 -18.04
C CYS A 144 20.45 -3.44 -17.60
N LEU A 145 21.61 -2.81 -17.83
CA LEU A 145 21.82 -1.39 -17.53
C LEU A 145 20.80 -0.49 -18.27
N GLY A 146 20.40 -0.86 -19.48
CA GLY A 146 19.39 -0.13 -20.25
C GLY A 146 18.04 -0.07 -19.54
N GLU A 147 17.59 -1.18 -18.98
CA GLU A 147 16.35 -1.24 -18.20
C GLU A 147 16.41 -0.35 -16.95
N LEU A 148 17.53 -0.42 -16.22
CA LEU A 148 17.76 0.43 -15.05
C LEU A 148 17.72 1.92 -15.40
N LEU A 149 18.36 2.32 -16.51
CA LEU A 149 18.39 3.71 -16.97
C LEU A 149 17.00 4.20 -17.39
N VAL A 150 16.25 3.40 -18.14
CA VAL A 150 14.88 3.75 -18.56
C VAL A 150 13.99 3.91 -17.34
N ALA A 151 14.02 2.94 -16.42
CA ALA A 151 13.21 3.01 -15.23
C ALA A 151 13.54 4.26 -14.41
N PHE A 152 14.84 4.54 -14.19
CA PHE A 152 15.29 5.74 -13.47
C PHE A 152 14.83 7.04 -14.13
N LEU A 153 14.87 7.12 -15.47
CA LEU A 153 14.34 8.26 -16.21
C LEU A 153 12.84 8.43 -15.99
N ASP A 154 12.05 7.35 -16.11
CA ASP A 154 10.61 7.37 -15.87
C ASP A 154 10.29 7.88 -14.45
N TYR A 155 11.07 7.45 -13.46
CA TYR A 155 10.91 7.90 -12.08
C TYR A 155 11.20 9.39 -11.87
N VAL A 156 12.29 9.90 -12.46
CA VAL A 156 12.63 11.34 -12.39
C VAL A 156 11.56 12.17 -13.08
N VAL A 157 11.05 11.70 -14.22
CA VAL A 157 9.94 12.34 -14.93
C VAL A 157 8.68 12.36 -14.06
N ALA A 158 8.28 11.23 -13.50
CA ALA A 158 7.12 11.13 -12.61
C ALA A 158 7.23 12.08 -11.40
N HIS A 159 8.42 12.19 -10.79
CA HIS A 159 8.66 13.12 -9.68
C HIS A 159 8.56 14.58 -10.11
N LYS A 160 9.15 14.93 -11.25
CA LYS A 160 9.05 16.28 -11.82
C LYS A 160 7.59 16.66 -12.08
N GLU A 161 6.80 15.74 -12.61
CA GLU A 161 5.38 15.95 -12.88
C GLU A 161 4.54 16.04 -11.61
N ALA A 162 4.81 15.18 -10.62
CA ALA A 162 4.18 15.25 -9.30
C ALA A 162 4.36 16.64 -8.66
N VAL A 163 5.55 17.24 -8.78
CA VAL A 163 5.82 18.58 -8.25
C VAL A 163 5.12 19.67 -9.08
N LYS A 164 5.21 19.59 -10.41
CA LYS A 164 4.72 20.65 -11.31
C LYS A 164 3.20 20.68 -11.43
N ILE A 165 2.56 19.51 -11.48
CA ILE A 165 1.15 19.35 -11.81
C ILE A 165 0.32 19.14 -10.54
N ALA A 166 0.78 18.24 -9.65
CA ALA A 166 0.04 17.88 -8.44
C ALA A 166 0.48 18.68 -7.19
N HIS A 167 1.56 19.49 -7.29
CA HIS A 167 2.17 20.20 -6.16
C HIS A 167 2.56 19.29 -5.00
N VAL A 168 2.95 18.05 -5.31
CA VAL A 168 3.39 17.04 -4.34
C VAL A 168 4.89 16.84 -4.47
N LEU A 169 5.60 17.01 -3.35
CA LEU A 169 7.00 16.61 -3.21
C LEU A 169 7.05 15.40 -2.26
N HIS A 170 7.52 14.25 -2.75
CA HIS A 170 7.47 12.97 -2.02
C HIS A 170 8.47 12.88 -0.85
N HIS A 171 9.63 13.56 -0.95
CA HIS A 171 10.76 13.58 0.00
C HIS A 171 11.44 12.22 0.29
N ASP A 172 10.77 11.09 0.04
CA ASP A 172 11.32 9.75 0.27
C ASP A 172 11.68 9.07 -1.06
N MET A 173 12.78 9.54 -1.66
CA MET A 173 13.36 8.94 -2.86
C MET A 173 14.36 7.86 -2.48
N SER A 174 13.87 6.63 -2.24
CA SER A 174 14.68 5.47 -1.91
C SER A 174 14.52 4.37 -2.97
N LEU A 175 15.55 3.51 -3.10
CA LEU A 175 15.53 2.37 -4.03
C LEU A 175 14.40 1.36 -3.71
N LEU A 176 13.93 1.32 -2.47
CA LEU A 176 12.83 0.44 -2.05
C LEU A 176 11.46 0.94 -2.51
N ASN A 177 11.33 2.24 -2.80
CA ASN A 177 10.11 2.84 -3.36
C ASN A 177 10.06 2.72 -4.90
N PHE A 178 11.02 1.97 -5.47
CA PHE A 178 11.23 1.86 -6.90
C PHE A 178 10.91 0.44 -7.35
N ILE A 179 9.96 0.30 -8.28
CA ILE A 179 9.57 -1.00 -8.82
C ILE A 179 9.74 -1.04 -10.33
N LEU A 180 10.20 -2.18 -10.82
CA LEU A 180 10.22 -2.52 -12.24
C LEU A 180 8.90 -3.20 -12.58
N ALA A 181 8.09 -2.54 -13.40
CA ALA A 181 6.82 -3.08 -13.86
C ALA A 181 6.74 -3.00 -15.38
N CYS A 182 6.29 -4.08 -16.01
CA CYS A 182 6.00 -4.06 -17.45
C CYS A 182 4.81 -3.13 -17.73
N LYS A 183 4.89 -2.40 -18.84
CA LYS A 183 3.71 -1.72 -19.40
C LYS A 183 2.64 -2.75 -19.74
N GLN A 184 1.37 -2.39 -19.51
CA GLN A 184 0.23 -3.26 -19.80
C GLN A 184 0.32 -3.77 -21.26
N GLY A 185 0.41 -5.09 -21.44
CA GLY A 185 0.53 -5.73 -22.76
C GLY A 185 1.93 -6.24 -23.14
N GLN A 186 2.97 -6.02 -22.32
CA GLN A 186 4.30 -6.61 -22.51
C GLN A 186 4.62 -7.64 -21.42
N THR A 187 5.01 -8.85 -21.83
CA THR A 187 5.60 -9.85 -20.93
C THR A 187 7.10 -9.62 -20.85
N ARG A 188 7.67 -9.64 -19.64
CA ARG A 188 9.13 -9.74 -19.45
C ARG A 188 9.56 -11.07 -20.09
N SER A 189 10.49 -11.03 -21.03
CA SER A 189 11.09 -12.23 -21.59
C SER A 189 12.03 -12.81 -20.55
N ASP A 190 11.70 -13.97 -20.00
CA ASP A 190 12.60 -14.73 -19.16
C ASP A 190 13.81 -15.14 -20.02
N HIS A 191 15.00 -14.66 -19.67
CA HIS A 191 16.29 -15.12 -20.20
C HIS A 191 17.05 -15.83 -19.10
#